data_AF-A0A7K2W677-F1
#
_entry.id   AF-A0A7K2W677-F1
#
_cell.length_a   1.000
_cell.length_b   1.000
_cell.length_c   1.000
_cell.angle_alpha   90.00
_cell.angle_beta   90.00
_cell.angle_gamma   90.00
#
_symmetry.space_group_name_H-M   'P 1'
#
loop_
_entity.id
_entity.type
_entity.pdbx_description
1 polymer ?
#
loop_
_entity_poly.entity_id
_entity_poly.type
_entity_poly.pdbx_seq_one_letter_code
_entity_poly.pdbx_strand_id
1 'polypeptide(L)' 'MSRRESVPFAFLAEADSFRSNVTPPPRRRATPGQLAGRWLLGLTIVAGLVGALLIGTPAMQHPSPAATQHSEASDGR' A
#
# COMPACT_ATOMS: atom_id res chain seq x y z
N MET A 1 35.10 -52.69 -23.16
CA MET A 1 35.31 -52.71 -21.69
C MET A 1 35.65 -51.28 -21.25
N SER A 2 34.63 -50.50 -20.88
CA SER A 2 34.79 -49.25 -20.12
C SER A 2 33.54 -49.13 -19.24
N ARG A 3 33.80 -48.99 -17.94
CA ARG A 3 32.84 -49.09 -16.84
C ARG A 3 32.14 -47.74 -16.69
N ARG A 4 30.85 -47.67 -17.02
CA ARG A 4 30.01 -46.51 -16.66
C ARG A 4 29.70 -46.60 -15.17
N GLU A 5 30.47 -45.88 -14.38
CA GLU A 5 30.17 -45.66 -12.97
C GLU A 5 28.79 -45.00 -12.85
N SER A 6 27.94 -45.55 -11.99
CA SER A 6 26.64 -44.99 -11.63
C SER A 6 26.86 -43.71 -10.85
N VAL A 7 26.85 -42.56 -11.53
CA VAL A 7 26.92 -41.27 -10.86
C VAL A 7 25.67 -41.06 -9.98
N PRO A 8 25.83 -40.68 -8.70
CA PRO A 8 24.77 -40.69 -7.69
C PRO A 8 23.90 -39.42 -7.75
N PHE A 9 23.38 -39.09 -8.93
CA PHE A 9 22.39 -38.02 -9.07
C PHE A 9 21.30 -38.43 -10.07
N ALA A 10 20.62 -39.52 -9.77
CA ALA A 10 19.30 -39.82 -10.35
C ALA A 10 18.21 -38.82 -9.90
N PHE A 11 18.58 -37.57 -9.56
CA PHE A 11 17.68 -36.51 -9.08
C PHE A 11 17.54 -35.35 -10.06
N LEU A 12 18.37 -35.23 -11.10
CA LEU A 12 18.19 -34.21 -12.13
C LEU A 12 17.12 -34.58 -13.15
N ALA A 13 16.95 -35.88 -13.44
CA ALA A 13 15.88 -36.36 -14.32
C ALA A 13 14.49 -36.33 -13.65
N GLU A 14 14.44 -36.49 -12.32
CA GLU A 14 13.20 -36.39 -11.54
C GLU A 14 12.76 -34.92 -11.34
N ALA A 15 13.72 -33.98 -11.22
CA ALA A 15 13.42 -32.55 -11.06
C ALA A 15 12.72 -31.92 -12.27
N ASP A 16 12.98 -32.41 -13.49
CA ASP A 16 12.25 -31.99 -14.69
C ASP A 16 10.87 -32.67 -14.80
N SER A 17 10.71 -33.89 -14.27
CA SER A 17 9.41 -34.58 -14.17
C SER A 17 8.46 -33.93 -13.14
N PHE A 18 9.01 -33.26 -12.12
CA PHE A 18 8.28 -32.44 -11.14
C PHE A 18 7.88 -31.04 -11.64
N ARG A 19 8.19 -30.67 -12.88
CA ARG A 19 7.51 -29.57 -13.58
C ARG A 19 6.29 -30.06 -14.37
N SER A 20 5.62 -31.08 -13.84
CA SER A 20 4.28 -31.51 -14.20
C SER A 20 3.33 -30.30 -14.23
N ASN A 21 3.10 -29.78 -15.43
CA ASN A 21 2.01 -28.89 -15.84
C ASN A 21 1.43 -27.97 -14.76
N VAL A 22 2.25 -27.09 -14.19
CA VAL A 22 1.72 -25.92 -13.46
C VAL A 22 1.39 -24.87 -14.51
N THR A 23 0.35 -25.11 -15.32
CA THR A 23 -0.30 -23.99 -16.01
C THR A 23 -0.84 -23.10 -14.89
N PRO A 24 -0.32 -21.87 -14.69
CA PRO A 24 -0.78 -21.03 -13.60
C PRO A 24 -2.30 -20.92 -13.71
N PRO A 25 -3.07 -21.17 -12.63
CA PRO A 25 -4.52 -21.10 -12.71
C PRO A 25 -4.89 -19.74 -13.31
N PRO A 26 -5.82 -19.71 -14.29
CA PRO A 26 -6.14 -18.48 -14.99
C PRO A 26 -6.50 -17.41 -13.95
N ARG A 27 -5.82 -16.27 -14.02
CA ARG A 27 -5.98 -15.17 -13.07
C ARG A 27 -7.47 -14.87 -12.95
N ARG A 28 -8.06 -15.16 -11.78
CA ARG A 28 -9.49 -14.97 -11.55
C ARG A 28 -9.76 -13.48 -11.70
N ARG A 29 -10.57 -13.11 -12.69
CA ARG A 29 -10.99 -11.72 -12.88
C ARG A 29 -11.77 -11.30 -11.65
N ALA A 30 -11.50 -10.10 -11.16
CA ALA A 30 -12.23 -9.55 -10.02
C ALA A 30 -13.73 -9.58 -10.35
N THR A 31 -14.53 -10.15 -9.46
CA THR A 31 -15.98 -10.12 -9.62
C THR A 31 -16.48 -8.68 -9.40
N PRO A 32 -17.61 -8.29 -9.99
CA PRO A 32 -18.18 -6.96 -9.76
C PRO A 32 -18.41 -6.66 -8.27
N GLY A 33 -18.75 -7.67 -7.46
CA GLY A 33 -18.84 -7.54 -6.01
C GLY A 33 -17.51 -7.22 -5.33
N GLN A 34 -16.39 -7.81 -5.78
CA GLN A 34 -15.06 -7.46 -5.27
C GLN A 34 -14.67 -6.02 -5.61
N LEU A 35 -15.04 -5.54 -6.79
CA LEU A 35 -14.77 -4.16 -7.19
C LEU A 35 -15.61 -3.19 -6.35
N ALA A 36 -16.91 -3.47 -6.20
CA ALA A 36 -17.80 -2.67 -5.36
C ALA A 36 -17.32 -2.60 -3.91
N GLY A 37 -16.87 -3.73 -3.33
CA GLY A 37 -16.32 -3.76 -1.97
C GLY A 37 -15.05 -2.92 -1.81
N ARG A 38 -14.14 -2.97 -2.79
CA ARG A 38 -12.92 -2.14 -2.78
C ARG A 38 -13.23 -0.64 -2.86
N TRP A 39 -14.21 -0.27 -3.69
CA TRP A 39 -14.69 1.11 -3.79
C TRP A 39 -15.36 1.58 -2.50
N LEU A 40 -16.26 0.78 -1.93
CA LEU A 40 -16.96 1.13 -0.70
C LEU A 40 -15.98 1.37 0.46
N LEU A 41 -14.99 0.49 0.62
CA LEU A 41 -13.96 0.65 1.64
C LEU A 41 -13.16 1.94 1.41
N GLY A 42 -12.70 2.19 0.18
CA GLY A 42 -11.95 3.40 -0.16
C GLY A 42 -12.75 4.68 0.10
N LEU A 43 -14.01 4.72 -0.34
CA LEU A 43 -14.91 5.86 -0.14
C LEU A 43 -15.18 6.12 1.35
N THR A 44 -15.33 5.07 2.15
CA THR A 44 -15.55 5.19 3.60
C THR A 44 -14.35 5.82 4.30
N ILE A 45 -13.14 5.37 3.95
CA ILE A 45 -11.90 5.92 4.51
C ILE A 45 -11.76 7.40 4.13
N VAL A 46 -11.97 7.74 2.86
CA VAL A 46 -11.89 9.14 2.37
C VAL A 46 -12.94 10.01 3.08
N ALA A 47 -14.19 9.55 3.20
CA ALA A 47 -15.24 10.28 3.90
C ALA A 47 -14.89 10.53 5.37
N GLY A 48 -14.33 9.53 6.06
CA GLY A 48 -13.86 9.68 7.45
C GLY A 48 -12.74 10.71 7.58
N LEU A 49 -11.76 10.69 6.69
CA LEU A 49 -10.67 11.67 6.67
C LEU A 49 -11.18 13.09 6.39
N VAL A 50 -12.07 13.26 5.42
CA VAL A 50 -12.71 14.54 5.13
C VAL A 50 -13.51 15.03 6.32
N GLY A 51 -14.31 14.17 6.95
CA GLY A 51 -15.06 14.50 8.16
C GLY A 51 -14.14 14.94 9.31
N ALA A 52 -13.04 14.23 9.53
CA ALA A 52 -12.04 14.60 10.53
C ALA A 52 -11.40 15.97 10.22
N LEU A 53 -11.11 16.27 8.96
CA LEU A 53 -10.60 17.59 8.56
C LEU A 53 -11.65 18.68 8.78
N LEU A 54 -12.89 18.49 8.34
CA LEU A 54 -13.94 19.49 8.51
C LEU A 54 -14.21 19.81 9.98
N ILE A 55 -14.12 18.82 10.86
CA ILE A 55 -14.31 19.00 12.31
C ILE A 55 -13.03 19.52 13.00
N GLY A 56 -11.86 19.02 12.62
CA GLY A 56 -10.59 19.34 13.28
C GLY A 56 -9.92 20.64 12.82
N THR A 57 -10.12 21.06 11.57
CA THR A 57 -9.56 22.32 11.04
C THR A 57 -10.03 23.58 11.75
N PRO A 58 -11.33 23.79 12.10
CA PRO A 58 -11.73 24.96 12.87
C PRO A 58 -11.10 24.98 14.27
N ALA A 59 -10.73 23.82 14.84
CA ALA A 59 -10.02 23.76 16.11
C ALA A 59 -8.54 24.21 16.02
N MET A 60 -7.95 24.22 14.81
CA MET A 60 -6.59 24.72 14.57
C MET A 60 -6.55 26.18 14.12
N GLN A 61 -7.70 26.79 13.80
CA GLN A 61 -7.78 28.21 13.52
C GLN A 61 -7.56 29.00 14.80
N HIS A 62 -6.30 29.42 15.01
CA HIS A 62 -6.01 30.46 15.99
C HIS A 62 -6.56 31.79 15.44
N PRO A 63 -7.33 32.55 16.24
CA PRO A 63 -7.64 33.92 15.86
C PRO A 63 -6.31 34.66 15.69
N SER A 64 -6.02 35.09 14.46
CA SER A 64 -4.91 36.01 14.21
C SER A 64 -5.15 37.24 15.10
N PRO A 65 -4.21 37.63 15.98
CA PRO A 65 -4.36 38.87 16.70
C PRO A 65 -4.44 39.97 15.65
N ALA A 66 -5.58 40.66 15.61
CA ALA A 66 -5.76 41.83 14.77
C ALA A 66 -4.60 42.81 15.07
N ALA A 67 -3.75 43.06 14.06
CA ALA A 67 -2.92 44.26 13.92
C ALA A 67 -2.29 44.86 15.20
N THR A 68 -1.75 44.04 16.12
CA THR A 68 -1.18 44.55 17.40
C THR A 68 0.19 44.00 17.77
N GLN A 69 0.95 43.46 16.82
CA GLN A 69 2.40 43.35 17.00
C GLN A 69 3.09 44.57 16.39
N HIS A 70 2.84 45.74 17.01
CA HIS A 70 3.66 46.93 16.84
C HIS A 70 4.97 46.69 17.61
N SER A 71 6.10 46.90 16.95
CA SER A 71 7.48 46.64 17.39
C SER A 71 7.81 46.96 18.85
N GLU A 72 8.26 45.95 19.61
CA GLU A 72 8.97 46.14 20.89
C GLU A 72 10.50 46.22 20.70
N ALA A 73 11.01 47.06 19.79
CA ALA A 73 12.47 47.16 19.55
C ALA A 73 13.01 48.50 19.00
N SER A 74 12.23 49.59 18.98
CA SER A 74 12.76 50.88 18.45
C SER A 74 12.62 52.09 19.39
N ASP A 75 12.04 51.96 20.58
CA ASP A 75 11.90 53.08 21.52
C ASP A 75 12.91 52.98 22.66
N GLY A 76 14.19 53.07 22.29
CA GLY A 76 15.31 52.89 23.21
C GLY A 76 16.58 53.52 22.68
N ARG A 77 16.54 54.84 22.39
CA ARG A 77 17.71 55.72 22.27
C ARG A 77 17.33 57.15 22.63
#